data_AF-A0A397TAJ5-F1
#
_entry.id   AF-A0A397TAJ5-F1
#
_cell.length_a   1.000
_cell.length_b   1.000
_cell.length_c   1.000
_cell.angle_alpha   90.00
_cell.angle_beta   90.00
_cell.angle_gamma   90.00
#
_symmetry.space_group_name_H-M   'P 1'
#
loop_
_entity.id
_entity.type
_entity.pdbx_description
1 polymer ?
#
loop_
_entity_poly.entity_id
_entity_poly.type
_entity_poly.pdbx_seq_one_letter_code
_entity_poly.pdbx_strand_id
1 'polypeptide(L)'
;MSAESYKAKGNIYFNEKDYESAVKEYSEAISRNSRNAVYYTNRALCYLKLGKYDNVISDCNLAIGIDTKSVKGHYMLGQALTEKANFDSAVSHLQIAYELSITDKVTKVNFSGEIIQALLSARKKKWESENQRRHKDETEFLKYIKGLINAEREKQLQKVIQNKNSFGSTFSKLVNLHPTEIQDKLDQINKIHDEKLSQIEQVFAQSEENHHGPKEIPDYFLDKISFNIMHDPVITPSGITYERAHLKEHFKKIGQFDPLSRLECRESDLYPNLALKEAIEDYLSKNGWAADY
;
A
#
# COMPACT_ATOMS: atom_id res chain seq x y z
N MET A 1 -44.68 13.11 1.46
CA MET A 1 -44.04 11.80 1.72
C MET A 1 -43.08 11.95 2.90
N SER A 2 -43.00 10.95 3.78
CA SER A 2 -42.06 10.96 4.91
C SER A 2 -40.63 10.69 4.45
N ALA A 3 -39.61 11.05 5.24
CA ALA A 3 -38.21 10.73 4.95
C ALA A 3 -37.99 9.23 4.69
N GLU A 4 -38.69 8.37 5.43
CA GLU A 4 -38.64 6.93 5.26
C GLU A 4 -39.25 6.45 3.94
N SER A 5 -40.30 7.11 3.46
CA SER A 5 -40.92 6.82 2.16
C SER A 5 -39.96 7.16 1.02
N TYR A 6 -39.26 8.30 1.10
CA TYR A 6 -38.21 8.66 0.14
C TYR A 6 -37.03 7.67 0.17
N LYS A 7 -36.59 7.24 1.37
CA LYS A 7 -35.60 6.16 1.49
C LYS A 7 -36.07 4.87 0.80
N ALA A 8 -37.31 4.45 1.03
CA ALA A 8 -37.86 3.23 0.43
C ALA A 8 -37.89 3.32 -1.10
N LYS A 9 -38.25 4.48 -1.67
CA LYS A 9 -38.17 4.73 -3.12
C LYS A 9 -36.73 4.71 -3.64
N GLY A 10 -35.81 5.36 -2.93
CA GLY A 10 -34.38 5.31 -3.25
C GLY A 10 -33.85 3.88 -3.30
N ASN A 11 -34.28 3.02 -2.35
CA ASN A 11 -33.91 1.60 -2.35
C ASN A 11 -34.45 0.84 -3.57
N ILE A 12 -35.66 1.18 -4.05
CA ILE A 12 -36.25 0.58 -5.26
C ILE A 12 -35.38 0.93 -6.47
N TYR A 13 -35.10 2.22 -6.69
CA TYR A 13 -34.24 2.66 -7.80
C TYR A 13 -32.82 2.09 -7.69
N PHE A 14 -32.27 1.98 -6.49
CA PHE A 14 -30.97 1.35 -6.27
C PHE A 14 -30.96 -0.12 -6.72
N ASN A 15 -32.02 -0.87 -6.41
CA ASN A 15 -32.17 -2.27 -6.85
C ASN A 15 -32.38 -2.38 -8.37
N GLU A 16 -33.00 -1.38 -8.98
CA GLU A 16 -33.14 -1.24 -10.44
C GLU A 16 -31.84 -0.76 -11.12
N LYS A 17 -30.78 -0.47 -10.36
CA LYS A 17 -29.49 0.09 -10.81
C LYS A 17 -29.59 1.51 -11.39
N ASP A 18 -30.70 2.21 -11.18
CA ASP A 18 -30.83 3.63 -11.47
C ASP A 18 -30.31 4.44 -10.28
N TYR A 19 -28.99 4.61 -10.24
CA TYR A 19 -28.31 5.26 -9.12
C TYR A 19 -28.57 6.78 -9.09
N GLU A 20 -28.74 7.42 -10.24
CA GLU A 20 -29.07 8.85 -10.36
C GLU A 20 -30.44 9.17 -9.75
N SER A 21 -31.47 8.37 -10.06
CA SER A 21 -32.79 8.54 -9.46
C SER A 21 -32.77 8.20 -7.97
N ALA A 22 -32.03 7.15 -7.57
CA ALA A 22 -31.84 6.83 -6.16
C ALA A 22 -31.20 7.99 -5.38
N VAL A 23 -30.19 8.67 -5.94
CA VAL A 23 -29.56 9.85 -5.32
C VAL A 23 -30.56 10.97 -5.09
N LYS A 24 -31.47 11.24 -6.04
CA LYS A 24 -32.52 12.26 -5.89
C LYS A 24 -33.45 11.92 -4.74
N GLU A 25 -33.95 10.69 -4.69
CA GLU A 25 -34.85 10.24 -3.61
C GLU A 25 -34.16 10.25 -2.24
N TYR A 26 -32.90 9.82 -2.14
CA TYR A 26 -32.15 9.93 -0.86
C TYR A 26 -31.86 11.38 -0.48
N SER A 27 -31.65 12.27 -1.43
CA SER A 27 -31.47 13.71 -1.15
C SER A 27 -32.75 14.32 -0.60
N GLU A 28 -33.92 13.95 -1.15
CA GLU A 28 -35.21 14.34 -0.56
C GLU A 28 -35.37 13.77 0.86
N ALA A 29 -34.96 12.51 1.10
CA ALA A 29 -34.98 11.93 2.45
C ALA A 29 -34.13 12.74 3.44
N ILE A 30 -32.93 13.17 3.03
CA ILE A 30 -32.01 14.00 3.82
C ILE A 30 -32.62 15.38 4.10
N SER A 31 -33.22 16.02 3.10
CA SER A 31 -33.90 17.31 3.27
C SER A 31 -35.06 17.25 4.26
N ARG A 32 -35.70 16.08 4.41
CA ARG A 32 -36.78 15.86 5.39
C ARG A 32 -36.25 15.51 6.78
N ASN A 33 -35.15 14.77 6.88
CA ASN A 33 -34.50 14.46 8.15
C ASN A 33 -32.98 14.30 7.95
N SER A 34 -32.24 15.35 8.32
CA SER A 34 -30.79 15.43 8.16
C SER A 34 -29.99 14.74 9.27
N ARG A 35 -30.63 14.20 10.31
CA ARG A 35 -29.97 13.58 11.47
C ARG A 35 -29.82 12.07 11.36
N ASN A 36 -30.21 11.47 10.24
CA ASN A 36 -30.12 10.02 10.06
C ASN A 36 -28.92 9.66 9.17
N ALA A 37 -27.88 9.06 9.74
CA ALA A 37 -26.67 8.63 9.05
C ALA A 37 -26.94 7.62 7.90
N VAL A 38 -28.03 6.85 7.98
CA VAL A 38 -28.39 5.84 6.97
C VAL A 38 -28.68 6.48 5.61
N TYR A 39 -29.28 7.68 5.57
CA TYR A 39 -29.58 8.33 4.29
C TYR A 39 -28.31 8.78 3.58
N TYR A 40 -27.34 9.30 4.32
CA TYR A 40 -26.04 9.68 3.76
C TYR A 40 -25.25 8.46 3.28
N THR A 41 -25.19 7.38 4.07
CA THR A 41 -24.49 6.15 3.63
C THR A 41 -25.14 5.50 2.41
N ASN A 42 -26.48 5.50 2.32
CA ASN A 42 -27.17 4.99 1.13
C ASN A 42 -26.91 5.86 -0.11
N ARG A 43 -26.92 7.20 0.04
CA ARG A 43 -26.61 8.10 -1.07
C ARG A 43 -25.14 8.00 -1.50
N ALA A 44 -24.23 7.90 -0.53
CA ALA A 44 -22.82 7.64 -0.78
C ALA A 44 -22.62 6.33 -1.56
N LEU A 45 -23.47 5.32 -1.34
CA LEU A 45 -23.34 4.03 -2.02
C LEU A 45 -23.69 4.17 -3.50
N CYS A 46 -24.73 4.93 -3.81
CA CYS A 46 -25.03 5.31 -5.19
C CYS A 46 -23.87 6.09 -5.82
N TYR A 47 -23.31 7.08 -5.11
CA TYR A 47 -22.16 7.84 -5.63
C TYR A 47 -20.93 6.99 -5.88
N LEU A 48 -20.69 5.98 -5.04
CA LEU A 48 -19.59 5.04 -5.21
C LEU A 48 -19.79 4.21 -6.49
N LYS A 49 -21.02 3.73 -6.76
CA LYS A 49 -21.36 3.02 -8.01
C LYS A 49 -21.26 3.91 -9.25
N LEU A 50 -21.44 5.21 -9.09
CA LEU A 50 -21.27 6.22 -10.14
C LEU A 50 -19.84 6.74 -10.29
N GLY A 51 -18.89 6.29 -9.46
CA GLY A 51 -17.50 6.79 -9.46
C GLY A 51 -17.34 8.24 -8.98
N LYS A 52 -18.33 8.81 -8.29
CA LYS A 52 -18.31 10.20 -7.79
C LYS A 52 -17.66 10.27 -6.40
N TYR A 53 -16.37 9.98 -6.33
CA TYR A 53 -15.66 9.78 -5.05
C TYR A 53 -15.65 11.00 -4.11
N ASP A 54 -15.60 12.23 -4.63
CA ASP A 54 -15.66 13.44 -3.77
C ASP A 54 -17.00 13.54 -3.02
N ASN A 55 -18.10 13.19 -3.69
CA ASN A 55 -19.42 13.13 -3.08
C ASN A 55 -19.51 12.00 -2.04
N VAL A 56 -18.89 10.84 -2.31
CA VAL A 56 -18.80 9.74 -1.34
C VAL A 56 -18.10 10.21 -0.07
N ILE A 57 -16.95 10.88 -0.20
CA ILE A 57 -16.17 11.38 0.94
C ILE A 57 -17.01 12.37 1.76
N SER A 58 -17.68 13.32 1.11
CA SER A 58 -18.53 14.29 1.80
C SER A 58 -19.67 13.63 2.57
N ASP A 59 -20.42 12.73 1.92
CA ASP A 59 -21.55 12.04 2.56
C ASP A 59 -21.10 11.08 3.67
N CYS A 60 -19.99 10.37 3.49
CA CYS A 60 -19.46 9.48 4.53
C CYS A 60 -18.96 10.27 5.74
N ASN A 61 -18.30 11.41 5.55
CA ASN A 61 -17.90 12.28 6.66
C ASN A 61 -19.11 12.81 7.44
N LEU A 62 -20.18 13.21 6.75
CA LEU A 62 -21.44 13.60 7.41
C LEU A 62 -22.08 12.43 8.16
N ALA A 63 -22.09 11.24 7.56
CA ALA A 63 -22.62 10.04 8.21
C ALA A 63 -21.83 9.69 9.47
N ILE A 64 -20.49 9.71 9.41
CA ILE A 64 -19.61 9.43 10.55
C ILE A 64 -19.74 10.51 11.63
N GLY A 65 -19.94 11.77 11.24
CA GLY A 65 -20.21 12.86 12.19
C GLY A 65 -21.52 12.68 12.97
N ILE A 66 -22.50 11.97 12.40
CA ILE A 66 -23.77 11.64 13.05
C ILE A 66 -23.67 10.33 13.83
N ASP A 67 -23.08 9.29 13.24
CA ASP A 67 -22.86 7.97 13.81
C ASP A 67 -21.39 7.59 13.68
N THR A 68 -20.63 7.82 14.75
CA THR A 68 -19.19 7.54 14.81
C THR A 68 -18.87 6.05 14.75
N LYS A 69 -19.86 5.17 14.93
CA LYS A 69 -19.70 3.71 14.89
C LYS A 69 -20.19 3.11 13.57
N SER A 70 -20.40 3.94 12.55
CA SER A 70 -20.89 3.48 11.25
C SER A 70 -19.80 2.72 10.48
N VAL A 71 -19.81 1.38 10.56
CA VAL A 71 -18.90 0.49 9.81
C VAL A 71 -18.96 0.79 8.30
N LYS A 72 -20.16 0.96 7.74
CA LYS A 72 -20.36 1.27 6.31
C LYS A 72 -19.79 2.62 5.92
N GLY A 73 -19.97 3.64 6.77
CA GLY A 73 -19.43 4.98 6.53
C GLY A 73 -17.90 4.95 6.44
N HIS A 74 -17.24 4.31 7.41
CA HIS A 74 -15.78 4.17 7.42
C HIS A 74 -15.26 3.33 6.22
N TYR A 75 -15.92 2.22 5.90
CA TYR A 75 -15.53 1.38 4.77
C TYR A 75 -15.60 2.12 3.42
N MET A 76 -16.74 2.77 3.14
CA MET A 76 -16.95 3.47 1.86
C MET A 76 -16.07 4.71 1.74
N LEU A 77 -15.81 5.40 2.85
CA LEU A 77 -14.83 6.48 2.91
C LEU A 77 -13.44 5.96 2.54
N GLY A 78 -13.02 4.84 3.14
CA GLY A 78 -11.75 4.18 2.85
C GLY A 78 -11.60 3.78 1.37
N GLN A 79 -12.66 3.24 0.77
CA GLN A 79 -12.69 2.91 -0.67
C GLN A 79 -12.54 4.17 -1.54
N ALA A 80 -13.32 5.22 -1.27
CA ALA A 80 -13.25 6.46 -2.04
C ALA A 80 -11.88 7.14 -1.91
N LEU A 81 -11.27 7.12 -0.73
CA LEU A 81 -9.93 7.65 -0.49
C LEU A 81 -8.85 6.85 -1.22
N THR A 82 -9.00 5.53 -1.30
CA THR A 82 -8.12 4.65 -2.07
C THR A 82 -8.13 5.02 -3.56
N GLU A 83 -9.30 5.27 -4.13
CA GLU A 83 -9.45 5.70 -5.52
C GLU A 83 -8.96 7.14 -5.77
N LYS A 84 -8.94 7.97 -4.73
CA LYS A 84 -8.36 9.32 -4.74
C LYS A 84 -6.85 9.36 -4.47
N ALA A 85 -6.21 8.19 -4.36
CA ALA A 85 -4.79 8.04 -4.01
C ALA A 85 -4.39 8.66 -2.65
N ASN A 86 -5.36 8.88 -1.75
CA ASN A 86 -5.08 9.26 -0.37
C ASN A 86 -5.01 7.99 0.49
N PHE A 87 -3.91 7.25 0.32
CA PHE A 87 -3.78 5.90 0.86
C PHE A 87 -3.64 5.85 2.39
N ASP A 88 -2.98 6.84 3.01
CA ASP A 88 -2.81 6.88 4.47
C ASP A 88 -4.15 7.00 5.19
N SER A 89 -4.97 7.95 4.77
CA SER A 89 -6.32 8.10 5.32
C SER A 89 -7.19 6.90 4.98
N ALA A 90 -7.05 6.32 3.78
CA ALA A 90 -7.80 5.13 3.39
C ALA A 90 -7.53 3.94 4.33
N VAL A 91 -6.27 3.61 4.56
CA VAL A 91 -5.86 2.51 5.46
C VAL A 91 -6.38 2.74 6.87
N SER A 92 -6.27 3.97 7.39
CA SER A 92 -6.77 4.31 8.73
C SER A 92 -8.29 4.10 8.86
N HIS A 93 -9.09 4.60 7.92
CA HIS A 93 -10.54 4.42 7.97
C HIS A 93 -10.98 2.97 7.76
N LEU A 94 -10.29 2.21 6.89
CA LEU A 94 -10.57 0.79 6.69
C LEU A 94 -10.23 -0.04 7.93
N GLN A 95 -9.15 0.30 8.64
CA GLN A 95 -8.81 -0.33 9.91
C GLN A 95 -9.87 -0.06 10.98
N ILE A 96 -10.34 1.18 11.10
CA ILE A 96 -11.45 1.52 12.02
C ILE A 96 -12.72 0.74 11.64
N ALA A 97 -13.05 0.65 10.34
CA ALA A 97 -14.20 -0.14 9.88
C ALA A 97 -14.08 -1.61 10.30
N TYR A 98 -12.87 -2.18 10.19
CA TYR A 98 -12.60 -3.56 10.58
C TYR A 98 -12.77 -3.78 12.09
N GLU A 99 -12.17 -2.92 12.92
CA GLU A 99 -12.27 -3.00 14.38
C GLU A 99 -13.71 -2.88 14.87
N LEU A 100 -14.48 -1.95 14.29
CA LEU A 100 -15.91 -1.78 14.57
C LEU A 100 -16.71 -3.03 14.16
N SER A 101 -16.37 -3.66 13.02
CA SER A 101 -17.05 -4.86 12.54
C SER A 101 -16.87 -6.09 13.45
N ILE A 102 -15.73 -6.18 14.15
CA ILE A 102 -15.46 -7.27 15.10
C ILE A 102 -16.12 -6.99 16.46
N THR A 103 -16.14 -5.73 16.87
CA THR A 103 -16.65 -5.33 18.19
C THR A 103 -18.17 -5.36 18.26
N ASP A 104 -18.84 -4.96 17.18
CA ASP A 104 -20.28 -4.85 17.16
C ASP A 104 -20.96 -6.19 16.88
N LYS A 105 -21.28 -6.95 17.93
CA LYS A 105 -22.05 -8.22 17.84
C LYS A 105 -23.44 -8.07 17.17
N VAL A 106 -23.91 -6.83 17.00
CA VAL A 106 -25.27 -6.49 16.53
C VAL A 106 -25.37 -6.50 15.00
N THR A 107 -24.30 -6.17 14.29
CA THR A 107 -24.29 -6.21 12.82
C THR A 107 -23.98 -7.62 12.34
N LYS A 108 -25.04 -8.43 12.18
CA LYS A 108 -25.03 -9.76 11.52
C LYS A 108 -24.63 -9.70 10.03
N VAL A 109 -23.59 -8.98 9.67
CA VAL A 109 -23.14 -8.84 8.28
C VAL A 109 -21.79 -9.52 8.18
N ASN A 110 -21.69 -10.52 7.30
CA ASN A 110 -20.44 -11.17 6.87
C ASN A 110 -19.55 -10.17 6.06
N PHE A 111 -19.35 -8.97 6.59
CA PHE A 111 -18.72 -7.83 5.92
C PHE A 111 -17.23 -7.69 6.25
N SER A 112 -16.75 -8.42 7.27
CA SER A 112 -15.35 -8.39 7.71
C SER A 112 -14.38 -8.81 6.60
N GLY A 113 -14.75 -9.82 5.80
CA GLY A 113 -13.94 -10.28 4.67
C GLY A 113 -13.75 -9.20 3.59
N GLU A 114 -14.83 -8.50 3.20
CA GLU A 114 -14.76 -7.41 2.21
C GLU A 114 -13.90 -6.24 2.72
N ILE A 115 -14.02 -5.89 4.00
CA ILE A 115 -13.19 -4.84 4.61
C ILE A 115 -11.72 -5.23 4.61
N ILE A 116 -11.38 -6.48 4.97
CA ILE A 116 -10.00 -6.97 4.94
C ILE A 116 -9.45 -6.88 3.51
N GLN A 117 -10.20 -7.35 2.52
CA GLN A 117 -9.77 -7.29 1.11
C GLN A 117 -9.55 -5.84 0.65
N ALA A 118 -10.44 -4.91 1.02
CA ALA A 118 -10.26 -3.50 0.73
C ALA A 118 -9.02 -2.92 1.45
N LEU A 119 -8.78 -3.30 2.70
CA LEU A 119 -7.62 -2.87 3.49
C LEU A 119 -6.30 -3.36 2.87
N LEU A 120 -6.25 -4.62 2.45
CA LEU A 120 -5.09 -5.21 1.76
C LEU A 120 -4.84 -4.51 0.42
N SER A 121 -5.90 -4.31 -0.38
CA SER A 121 -5.80 -3.57 -1.63
C SER A 121 -5.30 -2.14 -1.43
N ALA A 122 -5.77 -1.43 -0.39
CA ALA A 122 -5.31 -0.09 -0.05
C ALA A 122 -3.83 -0.06 0.37
N ARG A 123 -3.38 -1.02 1.19
CA ARG A 123 -1.97 -1.17 1.60
C ARG A 123 -1.07 -1.48 0.41
N LYS A 124 -1.51 -2.34 -0.50
CA LYS A 124 -0.81 -2.64 -1.74
C LYS A 124 -0.65 -1.39 -2.60
N LYS A 125 -1.76 -0.69 -2.91
CA LYS A 125 -1.74 0.53 -3.72
C LYS A 125 -0.85 1.62 -3.09
N LYS A 126 -0.85 1.75 -1.76
CA LYS A 126 0.07 2.62 -1.03
C LYS A 126 1.52 2.28 -1.33
N TRP A 127 1.88 1.01 -1.12
CA TRP A 127 3.24 0.52 -1.34
C TRP A 127 3.68 0.67 -2.80
N GLU A 128 2.81 0.35 -3.76
CA GLU A 128 3.07 0.54 -5.19
C GLU A 128 3.35 2.00 -5.52
N SER A 129 2.54 2.93 -4.99
CA SER A 129 2.74 4.37 -5.19
C SER A 129 4.07 4.86 -4.59
N GLU A 130 4.41 4.43 -3.37
CA GLU A 130 5.67 4.77 -2.73
C GLU A 130 6.87 4.17 -3.47
N ASN A 131 6.73 2.93 -3.95
CA ASN A 131 7.73 2.23 -4.72
C ASN A 131 7.98 2.90 -6.07
N GLN A 132 6.92 3.26 -6.80
CA GLN A 132 7.02 4.02 -8.04
C GLN A 132 7.71 5.37 -7.84
N ARG A 133 7.35 6.09 -6.77
CA ARG A 133 8.02 7.35 -6.43
C ARG A 133 9.51 7.14 -6.16
N ARG A 134 9.86 6.14 -5.35
CA ARG A 134 11.26 5.80 -5.06
C ARG A 134 12.05 5.48 -6.31
N HIS A 135 11.54 4.62 -7.19
CA HIS A 135 12.19 4.30 -8.46
C HIS A 135 12.39 5.51 -9.36
N LYS A 136 11.39 6.40 -9.40
CA LYS A 136 11.50 7.65 -10.16
C LYS A 136 12.65 8.51 -9.62
N ASP A 137 12.67 8.72 -8.30
CA ASP A 137 13.70 9.51 -7.62
C ASP A 137 15.10 8.87 -7.81
N GLU A 138 15.21 7.55 -7.71
CA GLU A 138 16.45 6.79 -7.95
C GLU A 138 16.93 6.93 -9.41
N THR A 139 16.03 6.83 -10.38
CA THR A 139 16.35 6.97 -11.80
C THR A 139 16.82 8.39 -12.13
N GLU A 140 16.15 9.41 -11.58
CA GLU A 140 16.55 10.81 -11.71
C GLU A 140 17.91 11.06 -11.07
N PHE A 141 18.15 10.51 -9.87
CA PHE A 141 19.40 10.64 -9.16
C PHE A 141 20.57 9.94 -9.88
N LEU A 142 20.35 8.73 -10.40
CA LEU A 142 21.34 8.01 -11.21
C LEU A 142 21.73 8.83 -12.45
N LYS A 143 20.74 9.38 -13.16
CA LYS A 143 20.97 10.26 -14.31
C LYS A 143 21.78 11.50 -13.93
N TYR A 144 21.45 12.12 -12.79
CA TYR A 144 22.17 13.29 -12.28
C TYR A 144 23.64 12.96 -11.97
N ILE A 145 23.92 11.88 -11.24
CA ILE A 145 25.28 11.47 -10.91
C ILE A 145 26.08 11.14 -12.16
N LYS A 146 25.51 10.37 -13.10
CA LYS A 146 26.17 10.07 -14.39
C LYS A 146 26.52 11.36 -15.13
N GLY A 147 25.63 12.34 -15.12
CA GLY A 147 25.89 13.68 -15.68
C GLY A 147 27.08 14.39 -15.04
N LEU A 148 27.16 14.39 -13.70
CA LEU A 148 28.30 14.99 -12.98
C LEU A 148 29.63 14.31 -13.30
N ILE A 149 29.62 12.97 -13.39
CA ILE A 149 30.82 12.18 -13.67
C ILE A 149 31.31 12.41 -15.10
N ASN A 150 30.39 12.50 -16.06
CA ASN A 150 30.70 12.88 -17.44
C ASN A 150 31.27 14.30 -17.53
N ALA A 151 30.64 15.27 -16.86
CA ALA A 151 31.10 16.66 -16.86
C ALA A 151 32.49 16.83 -16.23
N GLU A 152 32.76 16.13 -15.11
CA GLU A 152 34.08 16.16 -14.48
C GLU A 152 35.14 15.49 -15.37
N ARG A 153 34.81 14.38 -16.04
CA ARG A 153 35.70 13.76 -17.04
C ARG A 153 36.02 14.74 -18.17
N GLU A 154 35.02 15.37 -18.78
CA GLU A 154 35.23 16.34 -19.86
C GLU A 154 36.13 17.50 -19.41
N LYS A 155 35.91 18.02 -18.20
CA LYS A 155 36.74 19.06 -17.61
C LYS A 155 38.20 18.62 -17.41
N GLN A 156 38.42 17.37 -16.99
CA GLN A 156 39.76 16.81 -16.84
C GLN A 156 40.46 16.63 -18.20
N LEU A 157 39.74 16.10 -19.20
CA LEU A 157 40.25 15.95 -20.57
C LEU A 157 40.60 17.31 -21.18
N GLN A 158 39.75 18.32 -21.02
CA GLN A 158 40.00 19.68 -21.50
C GLN A 158 41.24 20.31 -20.85
N LYS A 159 41.46 20.13 -19.55
CA LYS A 159 42.67 20.63 -18.87
C LYS A 159 43.94 20.02 -19.47
N VAL A 160 43.95 18.72 -19.77
CA VAL A 160 45.10 18.05 -20.41
C VAL A 160 45.34 18.62 -21.81
N ILE A 161 44.28 18.84 -22.59
CA ILE A 161 44.37 19.42 -23.94
C ILE A 161 44.82 20.89 -23.91
N GLN A 162 44.32 21.71 -22.99
CA GLN A 162 44.74 23.11 -22.85
C GLN A 162 46.21 23.23 -22.46
N ASN A 163 46.70 22.37 -21.56
CA ASN A 163 48.11 22.30 -21.21
C ASN A 163 49.00 21.93 -22.41
N LYS A 164 48.50 21.11 -23.35
CA LYS A 164 49.18 20.81 -24.62
C LYS A 164 49.28 22.05 -25.52
N ASN A 165 48.23 22.87 -25.61
CA ASN A 165 48.18 24.04 -26.50
C ASN A 165 48.98 25.24 -25.95
N SER A 166 48.99 25.46 -24.63
CA SER A 166 49.79 26.51 -24.00
C SER A 166 51.31 26.28 -24.12
N PHE A 167 51.73 25.05 -24.45
CA PHE A 167 53.12 24.67 -24.65
C PHE A 167 53.69 25.10 -26.03
N GLY A 168 52.82 25.53 -26.95
CA GLY A 168 53.20 25.88 -28.33
C GLY A 168 53.72 27.31 -28.53
N SER A 169 53.47 28.25 -27.60
CA SER A 169 53.78 29.68 -27.82
C SER A 169 55.08 30.18 -27.18
N THR A 170 55.73 29.42 -26.31
CA THR A 170 56.91 29.89 -25.54
C THR A 170 58.04 28.86 -25.53
N PHE A 171 58.72 28.72 -26.67
CA PHE A 171 60.10 28.27 -26.85
C PHE A 171 60.72 27.29 -25.80
N SER A 172 60.64 25.98 -26.08
CA SER A 172 61.74 24.99 -25.91
C SER A 172 62.57 24.97 -24.61
N LYS A 173 62.00 25.07 -23.40
CA LYS A 173 62.76 24.78 -22.17
C LYS A 173 62.07 23.81 -21.21
N LEU A 174 62.49 22.54 -21.33
CA LEU A 174 62.69 21.58 -20.23
C LEU A 174 61.47 21.05 -19.47
N VAL A 175 60.52 20.41 -20.17
CA VAL A 175 60.01 19.04 -19.92
C VAL A 175 59.06 18.75 -21.08
N ASN A 176 59.57 18.13 -22.14
CA ASN A 176 58.71 17.59 -23.20
C ASN A 176 57.98 16.39 -22.60
N LEU A 177 56.71 16.53 -22.23
CA LEU A 177 55.88 15.34 -22.08
C LEU A 177 55.86 14.66 -23.45
N HIS A 178 56.37 13.43 -23.54
CA HIS A 178 56.33 12.69 -24.79
C HIS A 178 54.85 12.49 -25.21
N PRO A 179 54.54 12.44 -26.52
CA PRO A 179 53.16 12.19 -27.00
C PRO A 179 52.50 10.97 -26.35
N THR A 180 53.32 9.97 -25.98
CA THR A 180 52.92 8.78 -25.22
C THR A 180 52.45 9.11 -23.80
N GLU A 181 53.12 10.00 -23.07
CA GLU A 181 52.74 10.36 -21.69
C GLU A 181 51.42 11.15 -21.62
N ILE A 182 51.10 11.92 -22.67
CA ILE A 182 49.79 12.59 -22.79
C ILE A 182 48.69 11.55 -23.02
N GLN A 183 48.96 10.59 -23.91
CA GLN A 183 48.03 9.50 -24.19
C GLN A 183 47.77 8.65 -22.93
N ASP A 184 48.82 8.29 -22.19
CA ASP A 184 48.73 7.54 -20.94
C ASP A 184 47.84 8.26 -19.90
N LYS A 185 47.95 9.60 -19.79
CA LYS A 185 47.09 10.39 -18.90
C LYS A 185 45.64 10.42 -19.34
N LEU A 186 45.37 10.52 -20.64
CA LEU A 186 44.00 10.46 -21.17
C LEU A 186 43.37 9.09 -20.90
N ASP A 187 44.14 8.02 -21.12
CA ASP A 187 43.70 6.65 -20.89
C ASP A 187 43.47 6.38 -19.39
N GLN A 188 44.32 6.91 -18.51
CA GLN A 188 44.08 6.86 -17.06
C GLN A 188 42.80 7.58 -16.65
N ILE A 189 42.52 8.78 -17.18
CA ILE A 189 41.28 9.53 -16.89
C ILE A 189 40.05 8.73 -17.34
N ASN A 190 40.09 8.15 -18.55
CA ASN A 190 39.00 7.33 -19.06
C ASN A 190 38.81 6.06 -18.21
N LYS A 191 39.90 5.39 -17.83
CA LYS A 191 39.84 4.20 -16.98
C LYS A 191 39.21 4.50 -15.61
N ILE A 192 39.63 5.57 -14.94
CA ILE A 192 39.05 5.99 -13.65
C ILE A 192 37.57 6.34 -13.80
N HIS A 193 37.19 6.96 -14.92
CA HIS A 193 35.81 7.30 -15.22
C HIS A 193 34.94 6.05 -15.40
N ASP A 194 35.40 5.09 -16.20
CA ASP A 194 34.71 3.83 -16.46
C ASP A 194 34.57 3.02 -15.16
N GLU A 195 35.61 2.98 -14.33
CA GLU A 195 35.58 2.35 -13.00
C GLU A 195 34.52 2.99 -12.09
N LYS A 196 34.44 4.33 -12.05
CA LYS A 196 33.41 5.06 -11.26
C LYS A 196 32.00 4.78 -11.75
N LEU A 197 31.79 4.79 -13.07
CA LEU A 197 30.49 4.48 -13.66
C LEU A 197 30.06 3.05 -13.32
N SER A 198 30.96 2.09 -13.48
CA SER A 198 30.70 0.69 -13.14
C SER A 198 30.36 0.50 -11.66
N GLN A 199 31.10 1.15 -10.75
CA GLN A 199 30.79 1.10 -9.31
C GLN A 199 29.40 1.64 -8.98
N ILE A 200 29.01 2.75 -9.60
CA ILE A 200 27.68 3.34 -9.37
C ILE A 200 26.59 2.45 -9.94
N GLU A 201 26.74 1.95 -11.17
CA GLU A 201 25.77 1.02 -11.74
C GLU A 201 25.60 -0.23 -10.89
N GLN A 202 26.70 -0.75 -10.32
CA GLN A 202 26.66 -1.89 -9.41
C GLN A 202 25.89 -1.58 -8.11
N VAL A 203 26.10 -0.41 -7.51
CA VAL A 203 25.38 0.00 -6.28
C VAL A 203 23.87 0.09 -6.52
N PHE A 204 23.46 0.68 -7.64
CA PHE A 204 22.04 0.79 -7.98
C PHE A 204 21.43 -0.57 -8.35
N ALA A 205 22.16 -1.43 -9.06
CA ALA A 205 21.73 -2.79 -9.37
C ALA A 205 21.52 -3.63 -8.10
N GLN A 206 22.42 -3.54 -7.12
CA GLN A 206 22.27 -4.20 -5.81
C GLN A 206 21.06 -3.67 -5.04
N SER A 207 20.79 -2.37 -5.11
CA SER A 207 19.59 -1.79 -4.52
C SER A 207 18.33 -2.37 -5.17
N GLU A 208 18.26 -2.43 -6.50
CA GLU A 208 17.13 -3.01 -7.22
C GLU A 208 16.90 -4.48 -6.85
N GLU A 209 17.95 -5.31 -6.82
CA GLU A 209 17.87 -6.72 -6.42
C GLU A 209 17.31 -6.90 -5.00
N ASN A 210 17.73 -6.06 -4.04
CA ASN A 210 17.19 -6.12 -2.67
C ASN A 210 15.69 -5.79 -2.60
N HIS A 211 15.20 -4.94 -3.50
CA HIS A 211 13.79 -4.54 -3.53
C HIS A 211 12.92 -5.42 -4.44
N HIS A 212 13.51 -6.12 -5.41
CA HIS A 212 12.82 -6.89 -6.47
C HIS A 212 13.13 -8.39 -6.45
N GLY A 213 14.03 -8.84 -5.58
CA GLY A 213 14.34 -10.24 -5.39
C GLY A 213 13.12 -11.08 -4.98
N PRO A 214 13.22 -12.41 -5.05
CA PRO A 214 12.14 -13.31 -4.62
C PRO A 214 11.79 -13.01 -3.18
N LYS A 215 10.54 -12.65 -2.96
CA LYS A 215 10.08 -12.20 -1.64
C LYS A 215 9.30 -13.33 -0.99
N GLU A 216 9.89 -13.90 0.06
CA GLU A 216 9.26 -14.93 0.86
C GLU A 216 8.66 -14.32 2.12
N ILE A 217 7.45 -14.74 2.47
CA ILE A 217 6.84 -14.38 3.74
C ILE A 217 7.30 -15.37 4.79
N PRO A 218 7.77 -14.89 5.95
CA PRO A 218 8.16 -15.78 7.02
C PRO A 218 7.02 -16.71 7.44
N ASP A 219 7.30 -18.02 7.50
CA ASP A 219 6.32 -19.07 7.79
C ASP A 219 5.50 -18.84 9.07
N TYR A 220 6.06 -18.15 10.06
CA TYR A 220 5.40 -17.85 11.33
C TYR A 220 4.28 -16.78 11.20
N PHE A 221 4.21 -16.05 10.10
CA PHE A 221 3.09 -15.16 9.78
C PHE A 221 1.96 -15.85 9.01
N LEU A 222 2.23 -17.06 8.49
CA LEU A 222 1.27 -17.82 7.69
C LEU A 222 0.38 -18.69 8.57
N ASP A 223 -0.91 -18.67 8.24
CA ASP A 223 -1.90 -19.57 8.81
C ASP A 223 -1.59 -21.03 8.44
N LYS A 224 -1.75 -21.94 9.40
CA LYS A 224 -1.43 -23.36 9.20
C LYS A 224 -2.54 -24.13 8.47
N ILE A 225 -3.69 -23.48 8.22
CA ILE A 225 -4.78 -24.04 7.44
C ILE A 225 -4.76 -23.48 6.01
N SER A 226 -4.81 -22.15 5.84
CA SER A 226 -4.88 -21.55 4.51
C SER A 226 -3.53 -21.27 3.85
N PHE A 227 -2.44 -21.24 4.62
CA PHE A 227 -1.10 -20.80 4.17
C PHE A 227 -1.00 -19.34 3.70
N ASN A 228 -2.02 -18.54 3.98
CA ASN A 228 -2.02 -17.09 3.73
C ASN A 228 -1.58 -16.34 4.99
N ILE A 229 -1.24 -15.05 4.85
CA ILE A 229 -0.95 -14.19 6.01
C ILE A 229 -2.17 -14.12 6.95
N MET A 230 -1.91 -14.29 8.25
CA MET A 230 -2.94 -14.13 9.28
C MET A 230 -3.30 -12.65 9.49
N HIS A 231 -4.60 -12.35 9.61
CA HIS A 231 -5.12 -11.01 9.90
C HIS A 231 -5.71 -10.91 11.31
N ASP A 232 -6.28 -12.01 11.81
CA ASP A 232 -6.80 -12.14 13.18
C ASP A 232 -6.22 -13.41 13.83
N PRO A 233 -4.91 -13.39 14.16
CA PRO A 233 -4.23 -14.55 14.70
C PRO A 233 -4.78 -14.94 16.08
N VAL A 234 -5.15 -16.20 16.23
CA VAL A 234 -5.61 -16.81 17.50
C VAL A 234 -4.73 -17.99 17.89
N ILE A 235 -4.34 -18.03 19.16
CA ILE A 235 -3.53 -19.11 19.71
C ILE A 235 -4.43 -20.12 20.44
N THR A 236 -4.18 -21.40 20.15
CA THR A 236 -4.79 -22.54 20.83
C THR A 236 -4.06 -22.86 22.14
N PRO A 237 -4.65 -23.64 23.05
CA PRO A 237 -3.95 -24.14 24.25
C PRO A 237 -2.67 -24.93 23.94
N SER A 238 -2.57 -25.52 22.74
CA SER A 238 -1.37 -26.19 22.24
C SER A 238 -0.21 -25.22 21.94
N GLY A 239 -0.45 -23.90 21.96
CA GLY A 239 0.52 -22.87 21.59
C GLY A 239 0.61 -22.60 20.09
N ILE A 240 -0.29 -23.18 19.28
CA ILE A 240 -0.27 -23.02 17.82
C ILE A 240 -1.21 -21.88 17.43
N THR A 241 -0.72 -20.97 16.59
CA THR A 241 -1.50 -19.82 16.10
C THR A 241 -2.06 -20.08 14.72
N TYR A 242 -3.32 -19.69 14.52
CA TYR A 242 -4.08 -19.84 13.28
C TYR A 242 -4.83 -18.55 12.96
N GLU A 243 -5.32 -18.42 11.73
CA GLU A 243 -6.33 -17.42 11.39
C GLU A 243 -7.68 -17.80 12.03
N ARG A 244 -8.30 -16.86 12.77
CA ARG A 244 -9.55 -17.11 13.49
C ARG A 244 -10.65 -17.64 12.58
N ALA A 245 -10.80 -17.06 11.39
CA ALA A 245 -11.86 -17.44 10.46
C ALA A 245 -11.74 -18.91 10.04
N HIS A 246 -10.55 -19.35 9.64
CA HIS A 246 -10.29 -20.73 9.19
C HIS A 246 -10.39 -21.73 10.32
N LEU A 247 -9.89 -21.40 11.53
CA LEU A 247 -10.00 -22.30 12.67
C LEU A 247 -11.45 -22.50 13.11
N LYS A 248 -12.27 -21.44 13.08
CA LYS A 248 -13.72 -21.56 13.33
C LYS A 248 -14.43 -22.40 12.28
N GLU A 249 -14.02 -22.30 11.02
CA GLU A 249 -14.56 -23.13 9.95
C GLU A 249 -14.19 -24.61 10.14
N HIS A 250 -12.94 -24.89 10.52
CA HIS A 250 -12.48 -26.23 10.90
C HIS A 250 -13.30 -26.81 12.05
N PHE A 251 -13.54 -26.05 13.13
CA PHE A 251 -14.37 -26.50 14.25
C PHE A 251 -15.80 -26.86 13.84
N LYS A 252 -16.37 -26.16 12.86
CA LYS A 252 -17.71 -26.43 12.34
C LYS A 252 -17.77 -27.62 11.40
N LYS A 253 -16.78 -27.78 10.53
CA LYS A 253 -16.77 -28.79 9.45
C LYS A 253 -16.16 -30.12 9.86
N ILE A 254 -15.08 -30.08 10.64
CA ILE A 254 -14.23 -31.25 10.91
C ILE A 254 -14.40 -31.69 12.36
N GLY A 255 -14.29 -30.76 13.32
CA GLY A 255 -14.51 -31.05 14.74
C GLY A 255 -13.73 -30.14 15.69
N GLN A 256 -14.09 -30.18 16.98
CA GLN A 256 -13.54 -29.33 18.04
C GLN A 256 -12.22 -29.89 18.59
N PHE A 257 -11.19 -29.87 17.75
CA PHE A 257 -9.83 -30.24 18.12
C PHE A 257 -8.83 -29.42 17.31
N ASP A 258 -7.62 -29.26 17.84
CA ASP A 258 -6.52 -28.56 17.18
C ASP A 258 -6.11 -29.27 15.87
N PRO A 259 -6.12 -28.60 14.71
CA PRO A 259 -5.77 -29.21 13.42
C PRO A 259 -4.44 -29.95 13.38
N LEU A 260 -3.42 -29.45 14.09
CA LEU A 260 -2.07 -30.01 14.10
C LEU A 260 -1.85 -30.93 15.30
N SER A 261 -2.09 -30.46 16.52
CA SER A 261 -1.79 -31.25 17.73
C SER A 261 -2.81 -32.35 18.03
N ARG A 262 -4.02 -32.25 17.43
CA ARG A 262 -5.17 -33.16 17.65
C ARG A 262 -5.70 -33.18 19.09
N LEU A 263 -5.26 -32.25 19.94
CA LEU A 263 -5.80 -32.07 21.29
C LEU A 263 -7.19 -31.45 21.21
N GLU A 264 -8.05 -31.76 22.19
CA GLU A 264 -9.37 -31.12 22.30
C GLU A 264 -9.19 -29.60 22.42
N CYS A 265 -9.91 -28.86 21.59
CA CYS A 265 -9.84 -27.40 21.56
C CYS A 265 -11.19 -26.86 21.09
N ARG A 266 -11.78 -25.99 21.90
CA ARG A 266 -13.08 -25.37 21.64
C ARG A 266 -12.88 -23.89 21.30
N GLU A 267 -13.91 -23.28 20.70
CA GLU A 267 -13.90 -21.85 20.37
C GLU A 267 -13.70 -20.95 21.62
N SER A 268 -14.15 -21.41 22.80
CA SER A 268 -13.95 -20.73 24.08
C SER A 268 -12.49 -20.69 24.54
N ASP A 269 -11.67 -21.61 24.04
CA ASP A 269 -10.30 -21.81 24.51
C ASP A 269 -9.29 -21.00 23.67
N LEU A 270 -9.79 -20.28 22.66
CA LEU A 270 -8.99 -19.48 21.74
C LEU A 270 -8.66 -18.13 22.36
N TYR A 271 -7.35 -17.84 22.43
CA TYR A 271 -6.86 -16.54 22.88
C TYR A 271 -6.41 -15.69 21.68
N PRO A 272 -6.80 -14.42 21.57
CA PRO A 272 -6.25 -13.52 20.55
C PRO A 272 -4.74 -13.35 20.74
N ASN A 273 -3.95 -13.61 19.70
CA ASN A 273 -2.50 -13.42 19.73
C ASN A 273 -2.15 -11.98 19.29
N LEU A 274 -2.35 -11.03 20.20
CA LEU A 274 -2.15 -9.60 19.91
C LEU A 274 -0.70 -9.27 19.52
N ALA A 275 0.28 -9.92 20.16
CA ALA A 275 1.68 -9.71 19.86
C ALA A 275 2.03 -10.11 18.41
N LEU A 276 1.53 -11.27 17.95
CA LEU A 276 1.74 -11.68 16.56
C LEU A 276 0.98 -10.77 15.59
N LYS A 277 -0.21 -10.31 15.97
CA LYS A 277 -0.98 -9.36 15.15
C LYS A 277 -0.21 -8.07 14.92
N GLU A 278 0.34 -7.46 15.98
CA GLU A 278 1.18 -6.26 15.88
C GLU A 278 2.43 -6.50 15.03
N ALA A 279 3.08 -7.66 15.19
CA ALA A 279 4.24 -8.03 14.38
C ALA A 279 3.91 -8.18 12.89
N ILE A 280 2.76 -8.78 12.55
CA ILE A 280 2.28 -8.89 11.17
C ILE A 280 1.93 -7.51 10.62
N GLU A 281 1.30 -6.65 11.41
CA GLU A 281 0.97 -5.28 11.00
C GLU A 281 2.22 -4.44 10.72
N ASP A 282 3.24 -4.50 11.57
CA ASP A 282 4.54 -3.86 11.33
C ASP A 282 5.21 -4.43 10.08
N TYR A 283 5.18 -5.77 9.90
CA TYR A 283 5.72 -6.41 8.71
C TYR A 283 5.02 -5.94 7.43
N LEU A 284 3.69 -5.92 7.39
CA LEU A 284 2.89 -5.47 6.24
C LEU A 284 3.08 -3.97 5.96
N SER A 285 3.35 -3.15 6.98
CA SER A 285 3.64 -1.72 6.80
C SER A 285 4.93 -1.49 6.02
N LYS A 286 5.93 -2.36 6.20
CA LYS A 286 7.23 -2.32 5.51
C LYS A 286 7.19 -3.10 4.18
N ASN A 287 6.32 -4.11 4.11
CA ASN A 287 6.23 -5.07 3.02
C ASN A 287 4.83 -5.10 2.41
N GLY A 288 4.35 -3.96 1.89
CA GLY A 288 3.00 -3.88 1.33
C GLY A 288 2.73 -4.80 0.13
N TRP A 289 3.77 -5.30 -0.52
CA TRP A 289 3.68 -6.35 -1.55
C TRP A 289 3.15 -7.69 -1.01
N ALA A 290 3.34 -7.97 0.29
CA ALA A 290 2.96 -9.22 0.93
C ALA A 290 1.44 -9.34 1.15
N ALA A 291 0.68 -8.26 0.89
CA ALA A 291 -0.78 -8.24 1.07
C ALA A 291 -1.56 -9.18 0.14
N ASP A 292 -0.93 -9.67 -0.94
CA ASP A 292 -1.54 -10.53 -1.97
C ASP A 292 -1.13 -12.02 -1.87
N TYR A 293 -0.43 -12.42 -0.81
CA TYR A 293 0.06 -13.80 -0.63
C TYR A 293 -0.96 -14.69 0.08
#